data_AF-A0A532UTS3-F1
#
_entry.id   AF-A0A532UTS3-F1
#
_cell.length_a   1.000
_cell.length_b   1.000
_cell.length_c   1.000
_cell.angle_alpha   90.00
_cell.angle_beta   90.00
_cell.angle_gamma   90.00
#
_symmetry.space_group_name_H-M   'P 1'
#
loop_
_entity.id
_entity.type
_entity.pdbx_description
1 polymer ?
#
loop_
_entity_poly.entity_id
_entity_poly.type
_entity_poly.pdbx_seq_one_letter_code
_entity_poly.pdbx_strand_id
1 'polypeptide(L)'
;MKLPELEKPEKYVGLYVVDFGDHTGVGFTAGEVAELLESEKYKDGKVYKIHNAYPDGRLELRGIPAETFELEAGMFFYSNDLETARRNFKQLVNLAVRTSPPCRAKVHLAKCDEDRFVTALIYPAEYDDEVSSWLLAGEYKTGGAAEGGTEAVQRYYDRQAEILDRHQLFGQDDSVSRTGQELLATLKLAVQR
;
A
#
# COMPACT_ATOMS: atom_id res chain seq x y z
N MET A 1 -9.95 20.02 12.71
CA MET A 1 -10.31 18.62 13.02
C MET A 1 -10.62 18.44 14.50
N LYS A 2 -11.71 17.75 14.84
CA LYS A 2 -12.01 17.28 16.21
C LYS A 2 -12.21 15.77 16.14
N LEU A 3 -11.39 15.01 16.85
CA LEU A 3 -11.48 13.54 16.88
C LEU A 3 -12.56 13.09 17.86
N PRO A 4 -13.28 11.99 17.57
CA PRO A 4 -14.12 11.32 18.55
C PRO A 4 -13.28 10.69 19.66
N GLU A 5 -13.90 10.40 20.80
CA GLU A 5 -13.31 9.53 21.82
C GLU A 5 -13.25 8.10 21.27
N LEU A 6 -12.10 7.44 21.45
CA LEU A 6 -11.84 6.09 20.93
C LEU A 6 -11.69 5.10 22.07
N GLU A 7 -12.43 4.00 22.00
CA GLU A 7 -12.19 2.84 22.86
C GLU A 7 -11.07 1.98 22.26
N LYS A 8 -10.04 1.66 23.06
CA LYS A 8 -8.85 0.88 22.64
C LYS A 8 -8.16 1.48 21.39
N PRO A 9 -7.63 2.72 21.49
CA PRO A 9 -7.03 3.46 20.38
C PRO A 9 -5.98 2.67 19.59
N GLU A 10 -5.25 1.77 20.26
CA GLU A 10 -4.23 0.90 19.68
C GLU A 10 -4.72 0.04 18.50
N LYS A 11 -6.03 -0.27 18.43
CA LYS A 11 -6.61 -1.05 17.33
C LYS A 11 -6.70 -0.29 16.02
N TYR A 12 -6.60 1.04 16.05
CA TYR A 12 -6.71 1.88 14.87
C TYR A 12 -5.36 2.20 14.22
N VAL A 13 -4.24 1.74 14.80
CA VAL A 13 -2.91 1.91 14.19
C VAL A 13 -2.88 1.25 12.80
N GLY A 14 -2.38 1.99 11.81
CA GLY A 14 -2.40 1.60 10.39
C GLY A 14 -3.68 2.00 9.63
N LEU A 15 -4.77 2.31 10.34
CA LEU A 15 -5.99 2.84 9.74
C LEU A 15 -5.91 4.35 9.53
N TYR A 16 -6.93 4.90 8.88
CA TYR A 16 -6.97 6.29 8.44
C TYR A 16 -8.05 7.10 9.14
N VAL A 17 -7.76 8.38 9.27
CA VAL A 17 -8.67 9.45 9.65
C VAL A 17 -8.94 10.29 8.41
N VAL A 18 -10.20 10.60 8.14
CA VAL A 18 -10.62 11.53 7.08
C VAL A 18 -11.32 12.71 7.73
N ASP A 19 -10.78 13.90 7.51
CA ASP A 19 -11.40 15.18 7.89
C ASP A 19 -12.16 15.73 6.69
N PHE A 20 -13.50 15.66 6.76
CA PHE A 20 -14.41 16.16 5.73
C PHE A 20 -14.69 17.66 5.87
N GLY A 21 -14.13 18.32 6.90
CA GLY A 21 -14.30 19.74 7.19
C GLY A 21 -15.41 20.02 8.20
N ASP A 22 -16.60 19.45 8.01
CA ASP A 22 -17.73 19.56 8.94
C ASP A 22 -17.72 18.47 10.03
N HIS A 23 -17.15 17.31 9.71
CA HIS A 23 -16.94 16.20 10.64
C HIS A 23 -15.67 15.42 10.30
N THR A 24 -15.32 14.48 11.19
CA THR A 24 -14.15 13.62 11.04
C THR A 24 -14.56 12.18 11.26
N GLY A 25 -14.15 11.29 10.37
CA GLY A 25 -14.30 9.84 10.54
C GLY A 25 -12.95 9.19 10.84
N VAL A 26 -12.95 8.21 11.75
CA VAL A 26 -11.74 7.49 12.19
C VAL A 26 -11.90 6.00 11.93
N GLY A 27 -10.82 5.37 11.43
CA GLY A 27 -10.75 3.92 11.29
C GLY A 27 -11.08 3.42 9.90
N PHE A 28 -10.79 4.19 8.84
CA PHE A 28 -10.92 3.75 7.45
C PHE A 28 -9.72 2.89 7.01
N THR A 29 -9.93 1.93 6.11
CA THR A 29 -8.81 1.28 5.39
C THR A 29 -8.29 2.18 4.28
N ALA A 30 -7.09 1.90 3.78
CA ALA A 30 -6.56 2.57 2.60
C ALA A 30 -7.52 2.48 1.39
N GLY A 31 -8.12 1.29 1.15
CA GLY A 31 -9.10 1.11 0.08
C GLY A 31 -10.37 1.95 0.26
N GLU A 32 -10.90 2.06 1.48
CA GLU A 32 -12.05 2.93 1.76
C GLU A 32 -11.70 4.41 1.53
N VAL A 33 -10.49 4.84 1.89
CA VAL A 33 -10.04 6.22 1.64
C VAL A 33 -9.90 6.49 0.14
N ALA A 34 -9.30 5.57 -0.61
CA ALA A 34 -9.18 5.69 -2.06
C ALA A 34 -10.55 5.92 -2.71
N GLU A 35 -11.53 5.09 -2.35
CA GLU A 35 -12.90 5.21 -2.89
C GLU A 35 -13.57 6.55 -2.50
N LEU A 36 -13.34 7.05 -1.28
CA LEU A 36 -13.86 8.36 -0.88
C LEU A 36 -13.27 9.49 -1.70
N LEU A 37 -11.96 9.46 -1.95
CA LEU A 37 -11.26 10.49 -2.71
C LEU A 37 -11.63 10.48 -4.20
N GLU A 38 -11.99 9.32 -4.76
CA GLU A 38 -12.55 9.21 -6.12
C GLU A 38 -13.94 9.85 -6.24
N SER A 39 -14.66 10.02 -5.13
CA SER A 39 -15.98 10.63 -5.15
C SER A 39 -15.89 12.17 -5.27
N GLU A 40 -16.67 12.75 -6.18
CA GLU A 40 -16.77 14.21 -6.33
C GLU A 40 -17.13 14.94 -5.03
N LYS A 41 -17.84 14.25 -4.12
CA LYS A 41 -18.30 14.82 -2.87
C LYS A 41 -17.19 14.93 -1.82
N TYR A 42 -16.22 14.02 -1.81
CA TYR A 42 -15.23 13.92 -0.73
C TYR A 42 -13.77 13.99 -1.20
N LYS A 43 -13.51 14.24 -2.49
CA LYS A 43 -12.16 14.40 -3.07
C LYS A 43 -11.26 15.41 -2.37
N ASP A 44 -11.83 16.44 -1.75
CA ASP A 44 -11.08 17.48 -1.04
C ASP A 44 -10.86 17.16 0.46
N GLY A 45 -11.24 15.96 0.90
CA GLY A 45 -11.06 15.50 2.28
C GLY A 45 -9.58 15.39 2.65
N LYS A 46 -9.25 15.80 3.88
CA LYS A 46 -7.86 15.68 4.38
C LYS A 46 -7.66 14.33 5.03
N VAL A 47 -6.66 13.59 4.56
CA VAL A 47 -6.38 12.23 4.99
C VAL A 47 -5.18 12.20 5.92
N TYR A 48 -5.29 11.42 7.00
CA TYR A 48 -4.20 11.16 7.92
C TYR A 48 -4.14 9.66 8.23
N LYS A 49 -2.94 9.08 8.19
CA LYS A 49 -2.69 7.71 8.65
C LYS A 49 -2.35 7.72 10.14
N ILE A 50 -2.93 6.80 10.90
CA ILE A 50 -2.65 6.64 12.33
C ILE A 50 -1.35 5.86 12.46
N HIS A 51 -0.27 6.57 12.78
CA HIS A 51 1.06 5.96 12.96
C HIS A 51 1.20 5.31 14.33
N ASN A 52 0.64 5.94 15.36
CA ASN A 52 0.66 5.44 16.73
C ASN A 52 -0.59 5.87 17.48
N ALA A 53 -0.95 5.11 18.51
CA ALA A 53 -2.10 5.40 19.35
C ALA A 53 -1.81 5.00 20.81
N TYR A 54 -2.21 5.86 21.74
CA TYR A 54 -1.91 5.72 23.16
C TYR A 54 -3.17 5.37 23.97
N PRO A 55 -3.03 4.67 25.12
CA PRO A 55 -4.17 4.30 25.97
C PRO A 55 -4.99 5.49 26.49
N ASP A 56 -4.42 6.70 26.50
CA ASP A 56 -5.09 7.93 26.91
C ASP A 56 -5.90 8.61 25.78
N GLY A 57 -5.99 7.96 24.60
CA GLY A 57 -6.74 8.47 23.45
C GLY A 57 -5.93 9.36 22.51
N ARG A 58 -4.66 9.68 22.82
CA ARG A 58 -3.81 10.44 21.90
C ARG A 58 -3.44 9.61 20.68
N LEU A 59 -3.43 10.25 19.51
CA LEU A 59 -2.99 9.65 18.25
C LEU A 59 -1.82 10.44 17.66
N GLU A 60 -0.84 9.73 17.09
CA GLU A 60 0.16 10.30 16.20
C GLU A 60 -0.30 10.09 14.76
N LEU A 61 -0.52 11.20 14.06
CA LEU A 61 -1.09 11.21 12.73
C LEU A 61 -0.06 11.69 11.71
N ARG A 62 0.06 10.97 10.61
CA ARG A 62 0.83 11.39 9.44
C ARG A 62 -0.12 11.84 8.35
N GLY A 63 -0.05 13.11 7.96
CA GLY A 63 -0.83 13.62 6.82
C GLY A 63 -0.41 12.91 5.53
N ILE A 64 -1.40 12.43 4.77
CA ILE A 64 -1.17 11.76 3.48
C ILE A 64 -1.81 12.63 2.39
N PRO A 65 -1.04 13.11 1.41
CA PRO A 65 -1.58 13.81 0.24
C PRO A 65 -2.60 12.92 -0.50
N ALA A 66 -3.70 13.52 -0.98
CA ALA A 66 -4.73 12.79 -1.73
C ALA A 66 -4.15 12.14 -3.01
N GLU A 67 -3.24 12.85 -3.69
CA GLU A 67 -2.52 12.36 -4.86
C GLU A 67 -1.78 11.04 -4.63
N THR A 68 -1.38 10.71 -3.39
CA THR A 68 -0.74 9.43 -3.09
C THR A 68 -1.61 8.23 -3.46
N PHE A 69 -2.93 8.35 -3.32
CA PHE A 69 -3.88 7.27 -3.64
C PHE A 69 -4.06 7.06 -5.16
N GLU A 70 -3.53 7.97 -5.98
CA GLU A 70 -3.51 7.86 -7.44
C GLU A 70 -2.17 7.34 -7.97
N LEU A 71 -1.17 7.17 -7.10
CA LEU A 71 0.19 6.78 -7.47
C LEU A 71 0.45 5.30 -7.19
N GLU A 72 1.33 4.71 -8.00
CA GLU A 72 1.95 3.43 -7.69
C GLU A 72 3.34 3.68 -7.07
N ALA A 73 3.64 2.92 -6.02
CA ALA A 73 4.99 2.73 -5.51
C ALA A 73 5.49 1.33 -5.89
N GLY A 74 6.79 1.09 -5.73
CA GLY A 74 7.34 -0.22 -6.02
C GLY A 74 8.67 -0.47 -5.37
N MET A 75 9.03 -1.74 -5.28
CA MET A 75 10.31 -2.26 -4.82
C MET A 75 10.95 -3.06 -5.95
N PHE A 76 12.18 -2.71 -6.31
CA PHE A 76 12.87 -3.24 -7.49
C PHE A 76 14.17 -3.90 -7.05
N PHE A 77 14.27 -5.21 -7.27
CA PHE A 77 15.42 -6.01 -6.87
C PHE A 77 16.23 -6.43 -8.08
N TYR A 78 17.42 -5.84 -8.23
CA TYR A 78 18.26 -6.06 -9.40
C TYR A 78 19.14 -7.31 -9.26
N SER A 79 19.44 -7.96 -10.38
CA SER A 79 20.34 -9.11 -10.46
C SER A 79 21.10 -9.09 -11.79
N ASN A 80 22.31 -9.63 -11.80
CA ASN A 80 23.18 -9.62 -12.98
C ASN A 80 23.07 -10.89 -13.83
N ASP A 81 22.22 -11.84 -13.42
CA ASP A 81 21.98 -13.08 -14.13
C ASP A 81 20.51 -13.50 -14.02
N LEU A 82 20.04 -14.19 -15.06
CA LEU A 82 18.63 -14.60 -15.18
C LEU A 82 18.24 -15.65 -14.13
N GLU A 83 19.16 -16.51 -13.72
CA GLU A 83 18.86 -17.60 -12.77
C GLU A 83 18.55 -17.04 -11.39
N THR A 84 19.38 -16.11 -10.90
CA THR A 84 19.15 -15.35 -9.67
C THR A 84 17.87 -14.54 -9.75
N ALA A 85 17.61 -13.85 -10.85
CA ALA A 85 16.38 -13.07 -11.02
C ALA A 85 15.12 -13.95 -10.96
N ARG A 86 15.12 -15.12 -11.64
CA ARG A 86 14.02 -16.09 -11.58
C ARG A 86 13.80 -16.65 -10.18
N ARG A 87 14.88 -16.93 -9.45
CA ARG A 87 14.81 -17.38 -8.06
C ARG A 87 14.20 -16.31 -7.16
N ASN A 88 14.65 -15.06 -7.28
CA ASN A 88 14.12 -13.92 -6.53
C ASN A 88 12.63 -13.71 -6.82
N PHE A 89 12.23 -13.76 -8.10
CA PHE A 89 10.83 -13.69 -8.53
C PHE A 89 9.99 -14.80 -7.90
N LYS A 90 10.43 -16.06 -8.01
CA LYS A 90 9.71 -17.20 -7.44
C LYS A 90 9.63 -17.13 -5.92
N GLN A 91 10.68 -16.69 -5.24
CA GLN A 91 10.66 -16.48 -3.79
C GLN A 91 9.62 -15.44 -3.37
N LEU A 92 9.50 -14.35 -4.12
CA LEU A 92 8.52 -13.30 -3.84
C LEU A 92 7.08 -13.80 -4.05
N VAL A 93 6.83 -14.50 -5.15
CA VAL A 93 5.52 -15.12 -5.42
C VAL A 93 5.18 -16.15 -4.34
N ASN A 94 6.13 -16.99 -3.94
CA ASN A 94 5.93 -17.96 -2.86
C ASN A 94 5.70 -17.29 -1.49
N LEU A 95 6.29 -16.12 -1.25
CA LEU A 95 6.01 -15.36 -0.04
C LEU A 95 4.54 -14.95 0.02
N ALA A 96 3.97 -14.46 -1.08
CA ALA A 96 2.56 -14.08 -1.17
C ALA A 96 1.59 -15.24 -0.93
N VAL A 97 2.01 -16.47 -1.26
CA VAL A 97 1.23 -17.69 -0.93
C VAL A 97 1.30 -18.04 0.55
N ARG A 98 2.47 -17.87 1.18
CA ARG A 98 2.67 -18.18 2.61
C ARG A 98 2.00 -17.17 3.53
N THR A 99 2.09 -15.90 3.16
CA THR A 99 1.61 -14.76 3.92
C THR A 99 1.05 -13.77 2.91
N SER A 100 -0.26 -13.57 2.93
CA SER A 100 -0.92 -12.66 2.01
C SER A 100 -0.26 -11.28 2.04
N PRO A 101 -0.03 -10.64 0.88
CA PRO A 101 0.44 -9.26 0.85
C PRO A 101 -0.65 -8.33 1.41
N PRO A 102 -0.26 -7.12 1.85
CA PRO A 102 -1.21 -6.15 2.42
C PRO A 102 -2.21 -5.65 1.38
N CYS A 103 -1.82 -5.57 0.12
CA CYS A 103 -2.65 -5.10 -0.97
C CYS A 103 -2.45 -5.93 -2.24
N ARG A 104 -3.32 -5.69 -3.22
CA ARG A 104 -3.12 -6.18 -4.58
C ARG A 104 -1.86 -5.54 -5.18
N ALA A 105 -0.98 -6.37 -5.75
CA ALA A 105 0.30 -5.91 -6.29
C ALA A 105 0.69 -6.68 -7.55
N LYS A 106 1.45 -6.03 -8.44
CA LYS A 106 2.02 -6.63 -9.66
C LYS A 106 3.45 -7.07 -9.36
N VAL A 107 3.83 -8.27 -9.79
CA VAL A 107 5.21 -8.72 -9.79
C VAL A 107 5.65 -8.97 -11.22
N HIS A 108 6.73 -8.32 -11.64
CA HIS A 108 7.34 -8.58 -12.95
C HIS A 108 8.75 -9.13 -12.77
N LEU A 109 9.09 -10.11 -13.61
CA LEU A 109 10.47 -10.43 -13.93
C LEU A 109 10.78 -9.76 -15.27
N ALA A 110 11.72 -8.83 -15.31
CA ALA A 110 12.06 -8.10 -16.51
C ALA A 110 13.57 -8.07 -16.77
N LYS A 111 13.94 -7.99 -18.04
CA LYS A 111 15.30 -7.75 -18.52
C LYS A 111 15.45 -6.27 -18.87
N CYS A 112 16.32 -5.58 -18.14
CA CYS A 112 16.62 -4.17 -18.36
C CYS A 112 17.67 -3.99 -19.47
N ASP A 113 18.75 -4.78 -19.40
CA ASP A 113 19.88 -4.76 -20.33
C ASP A 113 20.41 -6.20 -20.54
N GLU A 114 21.47 -6.41 -21.33
CA GLU A 114 22.01 -7.76 -21.65
C GLU A 114 22.24 -8.63 -20.41
N ASP A 115 22.88 -8.07 -19.38
CA ASP A 115 23.24 -8.75 -18.13
C ASP A 115 22.58 -8.10 -16.90
N ARG A 116 21.41 -7.46 -17.08
CA ARG A 116 20.70 -6.81 -15.97
C ARG A 116 19.23 -7.18 -15.96
N PHE A 117 18.82 -7.81 -14.87
CA PHE A 117 17.45 -8.25 -14.63
C PHE A 117 16.89 -7.57 -13.39
N VAL A 118 15.57 -7.47 -13.32
CA VAL A 118 14.87 -6.92 -12.18
C VAL A 118 13.66 -7.78 -11.83
N THR A 119 13.49 -8.05 -10.54
CA THR A 119 12.21 -8.45 -9.97
C THR A 119 11.56 -7.19 -9.44
N ALA A 120 10.53 -6.72 -10.13
CA ALA A 120 9.76 -5.53 -9.75
C ALA A 120 8.50 -5.95 -8.99
N LEU A 121 8.25 -5.34 -7.83
CA LEU A 121 7.00 -5.41 -7.08
C LEU A 121 6.36 -4.02 -7.12
N ILE A 122 5.17 -3.88 -7.69
CA ILE A 122 4.49 -2.59 -7.92
C ILE A 122 3.11 -2.64 -7.27
N TYR A 123 2.74 -1.63 -6.49
CA TYR A 123 1.55 -1.59 -5.64
C TYR A 123 1.06 -0.15 -5.43
N PRO A 124 -0.18 0.06 -4.96
CA PRO A 124 -0.68 1.41 -4.64
C PRO A 124 0.17 2.08 -3.55
N ALA A 125 0.55 3.35 -3.74
CA ALA A 125 1.59 4.00 -2.96
C ALA A 125 1.23 4.21 -1.48
N GLU A 126 -0.05 4.20 -1.12
CA GLU A 126 -0.52 4.30 0.27
C GLU A 126 -0.17 3.08 1.14
N TYR A 127 0.21 1.95 0.51
CA TYR A 127 0.65 0.71 1.18
C TYR A 127 2.18 0.55 1.30
N ASP A 128 2.98 1.57 0.97
CA ASP A 128 4.44 1.44 0.92
C ASP A 128 5.07 0.92 2.22
N ASP A 129 4.62 1.44 3.37
CA ASP A 129 5.10 0.99 4.68
C ASP A 129 4.68 -0.46 4.99
N GLU A 130 3.44 -0.83 4.65
CA GLU A 130 2.89 -2.17 4.86
C GLU A 130 3.61 -3.20 3.98
N VAL A 131 3.87 -2.87 2.72
CA VAL A 131 4.57 -3.76 1.80
C VAL A 131 6.02 -3.94 2.26
N SER A 132 6.69 -2.87 2.67
CA SER A 132 8.03 -2.93 3.25
C SER A 132 8.06 -3.83 4.49
N SER A 133 7.10 -3.65 5.40
CA SER A 133 6.96 -4.48 6.61
C SER A 133 6.69 -5.94 6.29
N TRP A 134 5.84 -6.22 5.29
CA TRP A 134 5.52 -7.57 4.84
C TRP A 134 6.73 -8.29 4.25
N LEU A 135 7.52 -7.61 3.41
CA LEU A 135 8.76 -8.15 2.86
C LEU A 135 9.77 -8.49 3.97
N LEU A 136 9.90 -7.59 4.97
CA LEU A 136 10.79 -7.79 6.12
C LEU A 136 10.35 -8.98 6.99
N ALA A 137 9.06 -9.06 7.33
CA ALA A 137 8.51 -10.16 8.11
C ALA A 137 8.58 -11.51 7.37
N GLY A 138 8.47 -11.46 6.04
CA GLY A 138 8.67 -12.60 5.14
C GLY A 138 10.12 -13.01 4.94
N GLU A 139 11.07 -12.26 5.52
CA GLU A 139 12.52 -12.38 5.34
C GLU A 139 12.94 -12.34 3.86
N TYR A 140 12.20 -11.61 3.02
CA TYR A 140 12.53 -11.46 1.62
C TYR A 140 13.76 -10.56 1.47
N LYS A 141 14.87 -11.17 1.03
CA LYS A 141 16.15 -10.48 0.82
C LYS A 141 16.79 -10.98 -0.46
N THR A 142 17.33 -10.05 -1.24
CA THR A 142 18.07 -10.35 -2.47
C THR A 142 19.54 -9.94 -2.31
N GLY A 143 20.45 -10.59 -3.03
CA GLY A 143 21.88 -10.26 -2.96
C GLY A 143 22.29 -9.01 -3.76
N GLY A 144 21.40 -8.47 -4.60
CA GLY A 144 21.68 -7.30 -5.45
C GLY A 144 21.18 -5.98 -4.86
N ALA A 145 21.39 -4.90 -5.62
CA ALA A 145 20.87 -3.58 -5.29
C ALA A 145 19.33 -3.57 -5.31
N ALA A 146 18.75 -2.80 -4.40
CA ALA A 146 17.31 -2.55 -4.36
C ALA A 146 17.04 -1.04 -4.45
N GLU A 147 15.99 -0.65 -5.18
CA GLU A 147 15.41 0.70 -5.12
C GLU A 147 13.92 0.61 -4.79
N GLY A 148 13.39 1.68 -4.19
CA GLY A 148 11.99 1.76 -3.77
C GLY A 148 11.36 3.12 -4.06
N GLY A 149 10.03 3.17 -4.03
CA GLY A 149 9.23 4.40 -4.10
C GLY A 149 8.62 4.70 -5.46
N THR A 150 7.86 5.79 -5.53
CA THR A 150 7.06 6.20 -6.71
C THR A 150 7.94 6.56 -7.91
N GLU A 151 9.05 7.26 -7.70
CA GLU A 151 9.98 7.61 -8.79
C GLU A 151 10.66 6.37 -9.41
N ALA A 152 10.87 5.31 -8.62
CA ALA A 152 11.44 4.07 -9.13
C ALA A 152 10.47 3.38 -10.10
N VAL A 153 9.16 3.45 -9.82
CA VAL A 153 8.12 2.95 -10.72
C VAL A 153 8.12 3.73 -12.03
N GLN A 154 8.18 5.06 -11.97
CA GLN A 154 8.25 5.88 -13.18
C GLN A 154 9.47 5.51 -14.03
N ARG A 155 10.66 5.44 -13.42
CA ARG A 155 11.90 5.03 -14.12
C ARG A 155 11.79 3.63 -14.72
N TYR A 156 11.13 2.70 -14.03
CA TYR A 156 10.92 1.35 -14.54
C TYR A 156 10.02 1.34 -15.78
N TYR A 157 8.94 2.11 -15.79
CA TYR A 157 8.06 2.23 -16.95
C TYR A 157 8.73 2.94 -18.12
N ASP A 158 9.47 4.02 -17.87
CA ASP A 158 10.18 4.78 -18.91
C ASP A 158 11.24 3.95 -19.63
N ARG A 159 11.85 2.98 -18.94
CA ARG A 159 12.85 2.08 -19.53
C ARG A 159 12.28 1.09 -20.52
N GLN A 160 10.97 0.84 -20.50
CA GLN A 160 10.31 -0.16 -21.37
C GLN A 160 11.04 -1.53 -21.38
N ALA A 161 11.46 -1.99 -20.20
CA ALA A 161 12.18 -3.25 -20.04
C ALA A 161 11.38 -4.45 -20.61
N GLU A 162 12.08 -5.44 -21.14
CA GLU A 162 11.45 -6.66 -21.66
C GLU A 162 10.90 -7.48 -20.50
N ILE A 163 9.56 -7.61 -20.41
CA ILE A 163 8.92 -8.42 -19.37
C ILE A 163 9.01 -9.90 -19.77
N LEU A 164 9.76 -10.66 -18.99
CA LEU A 164 9.96 -12.10 -19.18
C LEU A 164 8.87 -12.93 -18.48
N ASP A 165 8.38 -12.46 -17.33
CA ASP A 165 7.29 -13.09 -16.58
C ASP A 165 6.51 -12.06 -15.75
N ARG A 166 5.25 -12.37 -15.43
CA ARG A 166 4.37 -11.53 -14.62
C ARG A 166 3.48 -12.36 -13.71
N HIS A 167 3.25 -11.86 -12.51
CA HIS A 167 2.33 -12.44 -11.55
C HIS A 167 1.52 -11.36 -10.86
N GLN A 168 0.23 -11.62 -10.64
CA GLN A 168 -0.64 -10.74 -9.86
C GLN A 168 -0.76 -11.32 -8.45
N LEU A 169 -0.40 -10.53 -7.45
CA LEU A 169 -0.68 -10.84 -6.05
C LEU A 169 -2.04 -10.23 -5.66
N PHE A 170 -2.75 -10.91 -4.77
CA PHE A 170 -4.05 -10.50 -4.23
C PHE A 170 -3.89 -10.20 -2.74
N GLY A 171 -4.49 -9.10 -2.28
CA GLY A 171 -4.30 -8.59 -0.93
C GLY A 171 -5.10 -9.34 0.13
N GLN A 172 -4.69 -9.20 1.39
CA GLN A 172 -5.48 -9.66 2.54
C GLN A 172 -6.80 -8.88 2.69
N ASP A 173 -6.79 -7.59 2.35
CA ASP A 173 -7.89 -6.64 2.56
C ASP A 173 -8.96 -6.60 1.46
N ASP A 174 -8.78 -7.33 0.36
CA ASP A 174 -9.76 -7.40 -0.74
C ASP A 174 -11.13 -7.97 -0.29
N SER A 175 -11.24 -8.47 0.95
CA SER A 175 -12.46 -9.05 1.53
C SER A 175 -13.06 -8.27 2.72
N VAL A 176 -12.42 -7.21 3.24
CA VAL A 176 -12.82 -6.55 4.52
C VAL A 176 -13.17 -5.06 4.36
N SER A 177 -12.85 -4.43 3.23
CA SER A 177 -13.21 -3.03 2.97
C SER A 177 -14.66 -2.87 2.51
N ARG A 178 -15.39 -1.90 3.06
CA ARG A 178 -16.72 -1.53 2.57
C ARG A 178 -16.58 -0.76 1.26
N THR A 179 -17.55 -0.93 0.36
CA THR A 179 -17.57 -0.24 -0.94
C THR A 179 -18.94 0.35 -1.26
N GLY A 180 -18.96 1.33 -2.15
CA GLY A 180 -20.12 2.01 -2.68
C GLY A 180 -21.09 2.51 -1.61
N GLN A 181 -22.34 2.07 -1.69
CA GLN A 181 -23.39 2.52 -0.78
C GLN A 181 -23.15 2.10 0.68
N GLU A 182 -22.44 0.99 0.91
CA GLU A 182 -22.14 0.50 2.25
C GLU A 182 -21.20 1.45 2.97
N LEU A 183 -20.15 1.91 2.29
CA LEU A 183 -19.23 2.91 2.82
C LEU A 183 -19.92 4.25 3.05
N LEU A 184 -20.71 4.71 2.07
CA LEU A 184 -21.44 5.98 2.19
C LEU A 184 -22.45 6.00 3.34
N ALA A 185 -23.06 4.85 3.66
CA ALA A 185 -24.00 4.72 4.75
C ALA A 185 -23.32 4.87 6.13
N THR A 186 -22.05 4.48 6.27
CA THR A 186 -21.31 4.54 7.54
C THR A 186 -20.62 5.88 7.81
N LEU A 187 -20.54 6.78 6.82
CA LEU A 187 -19.90 8.10 6.99
C LEU A 187 -20.53 8.97 8.09
N LYS A 188 -21.78 8.71 8.46
CA LYS A 188 -22.44 9.40 9.59
C LYS A 188 -21.90 8.97 10.96
N LEU A 189 -21.14 7.88 11.03
CA LEU A 189 -20.48 7.40 12.24
C LEU A 189 -19.11 8.06 12.36
N ALA A 190 -18.81 8.61 13.54
CA ALA A 190 -17.48 9.20 13.78
C ALA A 190 -16.38 8.13 13.86
N VAL A 191 -16.74 6.91 14.24
CA VAL A 191 -15.83 5.76 14.35
C VAL A 191 -16.34 4.66 13.43
N GLN A 192 -15.48 4.19 12.54
CA GLN A 192 -15.85 3.31 11.44
C GLN A 192 -15.71 1.82 11.78
N ARG A 193 -15.02 1.47 12.87
CA ARG A 193 -14.73 0.10 13.34
C ARG A 193 -14.64 0.03 14.86
#